data_AF-A0A829F6Q6-F1
#
_entry.id   AF-A0A829F6Q6-F1
#
_cell.length_a   1.000
_cell.length_b   1.000
_cell.length_c   1.000
_cell.angle_alpha   90.00
_cell.angle_beta   90.00
_cell.angle_gamma   90.00
#
_symmetry.space_group_name_H-M   'P 1'
#
loop_
_entity.id
_entity.type
_entity.pdbx_description
1 polymer ?
#
loop_
_entity_poly.entity_id
_entity_poly.type
_entity_poly.pdbx_seq_one_letter_code
_entity_poly.pdbx_strand_id
1 'polypeptide(L)'
;MDILVRNIDPKFVATIDKRCQELTNKTGEKWSRNKYLKVLIESDFDRQLTTYKKDQFDLLLDKFIAIQTENTQILSEYVYTNNQIIEMLIGGMI
;
A
#
# COMPACT_ATOMS: atom_id res chain seq x y z
N MET A 1 24.54 16.60 -7.91
CA MET A 1 24.45 17.80 -7.07
C MET A 1 24.93 17.45 -5.68
N ASP A 2 25.67 18.35 -5.04
CA ASP A 2 26.22 18.13 -3.70
C ASP A 2 25.43 18.96 -2.68
N ILE A 3 25.18 18.37 -1.51
CA ILE A 3 24.45 19.01 -0.41
C ILE A 3 25.39 19.14 0.79
N LEU A 4 25.49 20.35 1.33
CA LEU A 4 26.25 20.63 2.54
C LEU A 4 25.28 20.93 3.70
N VAL A 5 25.22 20.04 4.67
CA VAL A 5 24.38 20.20 5.86
C VAL A 5 25.24 20.73 7.01
N ARG A 6 24.84 21.86 7.62
CA ARG A 6 25.57 22.53 8.71
C ARG A 6 24.66 22.75 9.92
N ASN A 7 25.28 23.01 11.07
CA ASN A 7 24.59 23.36 12.32
C ASN A 7 23.56 22.31 12.77
N ILE A 8 23.84 21.02 12.54
CA ILE A 8 23.02 19.94 13.09
C ILE A 8 23.31 19.82 14.59
N ASP A 9 22.25 19.72 15.40
CA ASP A 9 22.37 19.43 16.82
C ASP A 9 23.19 18.13 17.03
N PRO A 10 24.27 18.17 17.83
CA PRO A 10 25.15 17.02 18.08
C PRO A 10 24.42 15.74 18.51
N LYS A 11 23.27 15.86 19.20
CA LYS A 11 22.49 14.69 19.61
C LYS A 11 21.99 13.86 18.43
N PHE A 12 21.64 14.52 17.31
CA PHE A 12 21.21 13.84 16.10
C PHE A 12 22.39 13.25 15.34
N VAL A 13 23.55 13.92 15.36
CA VAL A 13 24.79 13.35 14.80
C VAL A 13 25.16 12.05 15.51
N ALA A 14 25.11 12.04 16.85
CA ALA A 14 25.37 10.83 17.64
C ALA A 14 24.35 9.71 17.36
N THR A 15 23.08 10.08 17.14
CA THR A 15 22.04 9.11 16.76
C THR A 15 22.30 8.51 15.38
N ILE A 16 22.69 9.33 14.40
CA ILE A 16 23.08 8.88 13.06
C ILE A 16 24.24 7.89 13.15
N ASP A 17 25.26 8.21 13.95
CA ASP A 17 26.42 7.33 14.16
C ASP A 17 26.03 5.97 14.72
N LYS A 18 25.18 5.97 15.76
CA LYS A 18 24.66 4.74 16.35
C LYS A 18 23.92 3.90 15.31
N ARG A 19 23.07 4.52 14.48
CA ARG A 19 22.34 3.83 13.40
C ARG A 19 23.26 3.28 12.32
N CYS A 20 24.29 4.02 11.91
CA CYS A 20 25.30 3.55 10.98
C CYS A 20 26.03 2.32 11.54
N GLN A 21 26.38 2.31 12.83
CA GLN A 21 27.01 1.16 13.46
C GLN A 21 26.07 -0.05 13.53
N GLU A 22 24.81 0.17 13.93
CA GLU A 22 23.78 -0.88 13.95
C GLU A 22 23.59 -1.52 12.57
N LEU A 23 23.50 -0.71 11.52
CA LEU A 23 23.37 -1.20 10.14
C LEU A 23 24.61 -1.95 9.69
N THR A 24 25.80 -1.43 10.00
CA THR A 24 27.06 -2.11 9.68
C THR A 24 27.13 -3.50 10.28
N ASN A 25 26.76 -3.62 11.56
CA ASN A 25 26.75 -4.89 12.27
C ASN A 25 25.73 -5.87 11.68
N LYS A 26 24.57 -5.38 11.21
CA LYS A 26 23.49 -6.22 10.69
C LYS A 26 23.71 -6.66 9.24
N THR A 27 24.22 -5.79 8.38
CA THR A 27 24.37 -6.07 6.94
C THR A 27 25.75 -6.61 6.58
N GLY A 28 26.72 -6.56 7.52
CA GLY A 28 28.12 -6.94 7.25
C GLY A 28 28.85 -5.97 6.32
N GLU A 29 28.25 -4.83 5.99
CA GLU A 29 28.81 -3.82 5.08
C GLU A 29 29.03 -2.51 5.84
N LYS A 30 30.13 -1.79 5.59
CA LYS A 30 30.40 -0.52 6.28
C LYS A 30 29.39 0.57 5.87
N TRP A 31 28.60 1.05 6.82
CA TRP A 31 27.72 2.20 6.64
C TRP A 31 28.39 3.49 7.11
N SER A 32 28.68 4.38 6.17
CA SER A 32 29.12 5.75 6.48
C SER A 32 27.93 6.68 6.70
N ARG A 33 28.13 7.79 7.42
CA ARG A 33 27.12 8.84 7.57
C ARG A 33 26.57 9.32 6.22
N ASN A 34 27.45 9.49 5.23
CA ASN A 34 27.06 9.92 3.88
C ASN A 34 26.13 8.90 3.23
N LYS A 35 26.50 7.61 3.25
CA LYS A 35 25.66 6.54 2.70
C LYS A 35 24.29 6.49 3.40
N TYR A 36 24.28 6.57 4.72
CA TYR A 36 23.06 6.59 5.51
C TYR A 36 22.16 7.78 5.17
N LEU A 37 22.73 8.99 5.07
CA LEU A 37 21.98 10.20 4.72
C LEU A 37 21.43 10.18 3.30
N LYS A 38 22.19 9.63 2.32
CA LYS A 38 21.68 9.45 0.95
C LYS A 38 20.42 8.59 0.92
N VAL A 39 20.49 7.43 1.57
CA VAL A 39 19.34 6.50 1.65
C VAL A 39 18.15 7.15 2.37
N LEU A 40 18.39 7.90 3.44
CA LEU A 40 17.31 8.63 4.13
C LEU A 40 16.63 9.66 3.24
N ILE A 41 17.42 10.46 2.51
CA ILE A 41 16.90 11.49 1.63
C ILE A 41 16.09 10.85 0.49
N GLU A 42 16.66 9.86 -0.20
CA GLU A 42 16.00 9.14 -1.29
C GLU A 42 14.72 8.45 -0.83
N SER A 43 14.77 7.76 0.32
CA SER A 43 13.61 7.08 0.89
C SER A 43 12.51 8.03 1.33
N ASP A 44 12.83 9.24 1.79
CA ASP A 44 11.83 10.22 2.23
C ASP A 44 11.09 10.84 1.03
N PHE A 45 11.81 11.09 -0.08
CA PHE A 45 11.21 11.53 -1.34
C PHE A 45 10.24 10.49 -1.91
N ASP A 46 10.57 9.21 -1.82
CA ASP A 46 9.68 8.14 -2.28
C ASP A 46 8.49 7.91 -1.34
N ARG A 47 8.59 8.32 -0.07
CA ARG A 47 7.60 7.99 0.96
C ARG A 47 6.25 8.66 0.73
N GLN A 48 6.22 9.97 0.45
CA GLN A 48 4.95 10.67 0.21
C GLN A 48 4.25 10.14 -1.04
N LEU A 49 5.03 9.86 -2.10
CA LEU A 49 4.50 9.32 -3.34
C LEU A 49 3.99 7.87 -3.16
N THR A 50 4.68 7.08 -2.35
CA THR A 50 4.26 5.71 -2.01
C THR A 50 3.02 5.69 -1.15
N THR A 51 2.92 6.57 -0.15
CA THR A 51 1.71 6.74 0.66
C THR A 51 0.52 7.13 -0.22
N TYR A 52 0.68 8.13 -1.09
CA TYR A 52 -0.37 8.52 -2.03
C TYR A 52 -0.80 7.38 -2.96
N LYS A 53 0.16 6.65 -3.55
CA LYS A 53 -0.14 5.50 -4.42
C LYS A 53 -0.87 4.38 -3.66
N LYS A 54 -0.50 4.14 -2.41
CA LYS A 54 -1.18 3.16 -1.55
C LYS A 54 -2.62 3.59 -1.28
N ASP A 55 -2.85 4.85 -0.89
CA ASP A 55 -4.19 5.36 -0.61
C ASP A 55 -5.10 5.29 -1.86
N GLN A 56 -4.57 5.57 -3.05
CA GLN A 56 -5.30 5.42 -4.31
C GLN A 56 -5.61 3.95 -4.64
N PHE A 57 -4.69 3.04 -4.36
CA PHE A 57 -4.90 1.61 -4.55
C PHE A 57 -5.96 1.06 -3.58
N ASP A 58 -5.91 1.44 -2.32
CA ASP A 58 -6.90 1.06 -1.30
C ASP A 58 -8.29 1.58 -1.70
N LEU A 59 -8.40 2.82 -2.18
CA LEU A 59 -9.65 3.38 -2.71
C LEU A 59 -10.19 2.60 -3.93
N LEU A 60 -9.30 2.15 -4.83
CA LEU A 60 -9.69 1.33 -5.98
C LEU A 60 -10.19 -0.05 -5.54
N LEU A 61 -9.55 -0.66 -4.55
CA LEU A 61 -10.00 -1.93 -3.98
C LEU A 61 -11.38 -1.81 -3.34
N ASP A 62 -11.63 -0.76 -2.56
CA ASP A 62 -12.93 -0.53 -1.93
C ASP A 62 -14.05 -0.39 -2.98
N LYS A 63 -13.79 0.38 -4.04
CA LYS A 63 -14.74 0.52 -5.17
C LYS A 63 -14.97 -0.80 -5.89
N PHE A 64 -13.91 -1.58 -6.10
CA PHE A 64 -14.02 -2.89 -6.74
C PHE A 64 -14.85 -3.87 -5.90
N ILE A 65 -14.61 -3.91 -4.58
CA ILE A 65 -15.39 -4.75 -3.66
C ILE A 65 -16.87 -4.35 -3.66
N ALA A 66 -17.16 -3.04 -3.63
CA ALA A 66 -18.53 -2.53 -3.69
C ALA A 66 -19.25 -2.97 -4.98
N ILE A 67 -18.61 -2.77 -6.14
CA ILE A 67 -19.16 -3.18 -7.45
C ILE A 67 -19.37 -4.70 -7.51
N GLN A 68 -18.42 -5.49 -7.00
CA GLN A 68 -18.57 -6.95 -7.03
C GLN A 68 -19.67 -7.45 -6.09
N THR A 69 -19.88 -6.79 -4.97
CA THR A 69 -20.98 -7.08 -4.05
C THR A 69 -22.32 -6.82 -4.74
N GLU A 70 -22.46 -5.66 -5.39
CA GLU A 70 -23.64 -5.29 -6.16
C GLU A 70 -23.91 -6.27 -7.31
N ASN A 71 -22.89 -6.60 -8.11
CA ASN A 71 -23.01 -7.57 -9.20
C ASN A 71 -23.45 -8.96 -8.71
N THR A 72 -22.89 -9.41 -7.58
CA THR A 72 -23.25 -10.70 -6.98
C THR A 72 -24.72 -10.70 -6.55
N GLN A 73 -25.18 -9.60 -5.96
CA GLN A 73 -26.58 -9.45 -5.58
C GLN A 73 -27.50 -9.48 -6.81
N ILE A 74 -27.21 -8.69 -7.84
CA ILE A 74 -27.99 -8.66 -9.09
C ILE A 74 -28.06 -10.04 -9.74
N LEU A 75 -26.93 -10.76 -9.80
CA LEU A 75 -26.89 -12.12 -10.34
C LEU A 75 -27.74 -13.09 -9.51
N SER A 76 -27.70 -12.98 -8.18
CA SER A 76 -28.53 -13.81 -7.30
C SER A 76 -30.02 -13.54 -7.51
N GLU A 77 -30.41 -12.27 -7.65
CA GLU A 77 -31.78 -11.86 -7.93
C GLU A 77 -32.25 -12.35 -9.31
N TYR A 78 -31.37 -12.29 -10.31
CA TYR A 78 -31.62 -12.81 -11.65
C TYR A 78 -31.84 -14.33 -11.64
N VAL A 79 -30.97 -15.08 -10.94
CA VAL A 79 -31.13 -16.53 -10.78
C VAL A 79 -32.44 -16.87 -10.06
N TYR A 80 -32.76 -16.16 -8.98
CA TYR A 80 -34.00 -16.35 -8.24
C TYR A 80 -35.23 -16.11 -9.14
N THR A 81 -35.25 -14.99 -9.86
CA THR A 81 -36.35 -14.62 -10.76
C THR A 81 -36.53 -15.66 -11.87
N ASN A 82 -35.44 -16.15 -12.45
CA ASN A 82 -35.51 -17.19 -13.48
C ASN A 82 -36.04 -18.51 -12.95
N ASN A 83 -35.63 -18.91 -11.73
CA ASN A 83 -36.17 -20.12 -11.11
C ASN A 83 -37.69 -20.00 -10.87
N GLN A 84 -38.17 -18.84 -10.42
CA GLN A 84 -39.61 -18.58 -10.26
C GLN A 84 -40.36 -18.64 -11.60
N ILE A 85 -39.79 -18.08 -12.67
CA ILE A 85 -40.38 -18.17 -14.02
C ILE A 85 -40.45 -19.63 -14.48
N ILE A 86 -39.39 -20.40 -14.31
CA ILE A 86 -39.35 -21.82 -14.67
C ILE A 86 -40.39 -22.61 -13.87
N GLU A 87 -40.50 -22.37 -12.57
CA GLU A 87 -41.52 -22.99 -11.71
C GLU A 87 -42.94 -22.67 -12.17
N MET A 88 -43.22 -21.41 -12.53
CA MET A 88 -44.53 -21.02 -13.07
C MET A 88 -44.84 -21.68 -14.41
N LEU A 89 -43.84 -21.78 -15.30
CA LEU A 89 -44.01 -22.42 -16.60
C LEU A 89 -44.24 -23.94 -16.47
N ILE A 90 -43.49 -24.61 -15.59
CA ILE A 90 -43.64 -26.05 -15.35
C ILE A 90 -44.91 -26.35 -14.54
N GLY A 91 -45.19 -25.58 -13.48
CA GLY A 91 -46.36 -25.73 -12.62
C GLY A 91 -47.68 -25.37 -13.31
N GLY A 92 -47.66 -24.54 -14.35
CA GLY A 92 -48.81 -24.26 -15.21
C GLY A 92 -49.07 -25.31 -16.30
N MET A 93 -48.20 -26.32 -16.44
CA MET A 93 -48.34 -27.43 -17.40
C MET A 93 -48.91 -28.72 -16.78
N ILE A 94 -49.27 -28.72 -15.49
CA ILE A 94 -49.92 -29.82 -14.76
C ILE A 94 -51.34 -29.37 -14.37
#